data_AF-X1MNV2-F1
#
_entry.id   AF-X1MNV2-F1
#
_cell.length_a   1.000
_cell.length_b   1.000
_cell.length_c   1.000
_cell.angle_alpha   90.00
_cell.angle_beta   90.00
_cell.angle_gamma   90.00
#
_symmetry.space_group_name_H-M   'P 1'
#
loop_
_entity.id
_entity.type
_entity.pdbx_description
1 polymer ?
#
loop_
_entity_poly.entity_id
_entity_poly.type
_entity_poly.pdbx_seq_one_letter_code
_entity_poly.pdbx_strand_id
1 'polypeptide(L)'
;AFKKGFTPETVLWDVETNFGVSGAEPYQPENYDEKFRGPVTFREALAQSINLPSVKVLYLAGLPQTIKTAKDLGISTLNKSPFWYGLPLVLGGGEVKLLDMISAYGVFATEGLRVSPVAILKIEDPEGNIIEENKKTPKRVLNVQICRLINDILSDNKARTPLFGPRSVLYFKDYQVAAKTGTTQNYRDAWTIGYTPSIVVGVWAGNNDNSPMAQKPGVMLSAPIWARFMEKALVKYPKQIVDIPVL
;
A
#
# COMPACT_ATOMS: atom_id res chain seq x y z
N ALA A 1 -4.27 11.69 4.31
CA ALA A 1 -4.88 12.95 3.85
C ALA A 1 -6.41 12.87 3.74
N PHE A 2 -7.03 11.83 3.18
CA PHE A 2 -8.51 11.75 3.09
C PHE A 2 -9.27 11.89 4.41
N LYS A 3 -8.71 11.41 5.54
CA LYS A 3 -9.25 11.66 6.89
C LYS A 3 -9.37 13.17 7.26
N LYS A 4 -8.65 14.04 6.55
CA LYS A 4 -8.69 15.51 6.69
C LYS A 4 -9.56 16.21 5.64
N GLY A 5 -10.31 15.47 4.81
CA GLY A 5 -11.24 16.03 3.84
C GLY A 5 -10.68 16.32 2.44
N PHE A 6 -9.41 16.00 2.17
CA PHE A 6 -8.88 16.04 0.81
C PHE A 6 -9.61 15.03 -0.10
N THR A 7 -9.62 15.28 -1.41
CA THR A 7 -10.28 14.44 -2.42
C THR A 7 -9.27 13.85 -3.42
N PRO A 8 -9.62 12.81 -4.20
CA PRO A 8 -8.75 12.29 -5.25
C PRO A 8 -8.31 13.35 -6.28
N GLU A 9 -9.13 14.39 -6.50
CA GLU A 9 -8.91 15.48 -7.45
C GLU A 9 -8.04 16.61 -6.88
N THR A 10 -7.69 16.56 -5.60
CA THR A 10 -6.79 17.55 -4.99
C THR A 10 -5.47 17.58 -5.75
N VAL A 11 -5.08 18.76 -6.23
CA VAL A 11 -3.86 18.96 -7.02
C VAL A 11 -2.64 19.18 -6.12
N LEU A 12 -1.54 18.56 -6.50
CA LEU A 12 -0.20 18.70 -5.96
C LEU A 12 0.77 19.00 -7.09
N TRP A 13 1.91 19.62 -6.75
CA TRP A 13 2.95 19.92 -7.71
C TRP A 13 4.05 18.87 -7.66
N ASP A 14 4.25 18.13 -8.74
CA ASP A 14 5.41 17.27 -9.00
C ASP A 14 6.50 18.09 -9.69
N VAL A 15 7.23 18.85 -8.89
CA VAL A 15 8.32 19.75 -9.30
C VAL A 15 9.45 19.63 -8.29
N GLU A 16 10.69 19.90 -8.71
CA GLU A 16 11.84 19.91 -7.81
C GLU A 16 11.52 20.71 -6.54
N THR A 17 11.70 20.08 -5.39
CA THR A 17 11.31 20.64 -4.10
C THR A 17 12.34 20.26 -3.05
N ASN A 18 12.92 21.26 -2.39
CA ASN A 18 13.67 21.07 -1.17
C ASN A 18 12.71 21.10 0.02
N PHE A 19 12.64 20.00 0.77
CA PHE A 19 11.74 19.85 1.91
C PHE A 19 12.39 20.24 3.25
N GLY A 20 13.50 20.97 3.20
CA GLY A 20 14.28 21.37 4.36
C GLY A 20 15.43 20.41 4.63
N VAL A 21 15.84 20.30 5.89
CA VAL A 21 16.98 19.47 6.30
C VAL A 21 16.47 18.17 6.91
N SER A 22 17.04 17.04 6.47
CA SER A 22 16.82 15.72 7.08
C SER A 22 18.17 15.15 7.53
N GLY A 23 18.46 15.24 8.83
CA GLY A 23 19.80 14.94 9.35
C GLY A 23 20.75 16.10 9.09
N ALA A 24 21.82 15.85 8.34
CA ALA A 24 22.83 16.87 8.00
C ALA A 24 22.64 17.48 6.59
N GLU A 25 21.85 16.85 5.73
CA GLU A 25 21.75 17.22 4.31
C GLU A 25 20.35 17.75 3.95
N PRO A 26 20.24 18.58 2.89
CA PRO A 26 18.97 18.92 2.28
C PRO A 26 18.18 17.66 1.88
N TYR A 27 16.89 17.65 2.19
CA TYR A 27 15.99 16.57 1.77
C TYR A 27 15.32 16.93 0.44
N GLN A 28 15.92 16.46 -0.65
CA GLN A 28 15.47 16.65 -2.03
C GLN A 28 15.30 15.27 -2.70
N PRO A 29 14.19 14.55 -2.42
CA PRO A 29 13.94 13.26 -3.05
C PRO A 29 13.57 13.43 -4.52
N GLU A 30 13.94 12.45 -5.33
CA GLU A 30 13.63 12.41 -6.76
C GLU A 30 12.55 11.36 -7.07
N ASN A 31 11.89 11.51 -8.22
CA ASN A 31 11.04 10.44 -8.77
C ASN A 31 11.91 9.33 -9.33
N TYR A 32 11.42 8.09 -9.26
CA TYR A 32 12.15 6.93 -9.78
C TYR A 32 12.56 7.07 -11.26
N ASP A 33 11.76 7.77 -12.05
CA ASP A 33 12.01 8.00 -13.47
C ASP A 33 12.65 9.36 -13.78
N GLU A 34 13.08 10.09 -12.74
CA GLU A 34 13.78 11.39 -12.80
C GLU A 34 12.98 12.49 -13.56
N LYS A 35 11.67 12.32 -13.69
CA LYS A 35 10.79 13.26 -14.41
C LYS A 35 9.94 14.09 -13.46
N PHE A 36 9.71 15.33 -13.83
CA PHE A 36 8.73 16.22 -13.21
C PHE A 36 7.50 16.37 -14.11
N ARG A 37 6.33 16.18 -13.53
CA ARG A 37 5.04 16.23 -14.26
C ARG A 37 4.30 17.55 -14.08
N GLY A 38 4.76 18.44 -13.20
CA GLY A 38 4.02 19.65 -12.86
C GLY A 38 2.77 19.32 -12.04
N PRO A 39 1.59 19.88 -12.32
CA PRO A 39 0.39 19.61 -11.54
C PRO A 39 -0.08 18.15 -11.74
N VAL A 40 -0.28 17.44 -10.64
CA VAL A 40 -0.86 16.08 -10.60
C VAL A 40 -1.88 15.99 -9.48
N THR A 41 -2.91 15.18 -9.66
CA THR A 41 -3.93 14.91 -8.64
C THR A 41 -3.45 13.88 -7.61
N PHE A 42 -4.12 13.79 -6.45
CA PHE A 42 -3.89 12.71 -5.48
C PHE A 42 -4.08 11.32 -6.11
N ARG A 43 -5.08 11.18 -6.99
CA ARG A 43 -5.32 9.96 -7.77
C ARG A 43 -4.10 9.57 -8.58
N GLU A 44 -3.60 10.48 -9.41
CA GLU A 44 -2.43 10.22 -10.27
C GLU A 44 -1.18 9.95 -9.44
N ALA A 45 -0.92 10.75 -8.40
CA ALA A 45 0.22 10.58 -7.51
C ALA A 45 0.26 9.21 -6.85
N LEU A 46 -0.87 8.75 -6.29
CA LEU A 46 -0.95 7.44 -5.64
C LEU A 46 -0.91 6.29 -6.66
N ALA A 47 -1.66 6.41 -7.76
CA ALA A 47 -1.74 5.39 -8.80
C ALA A 47 -0.40 5.15 -9.50
N GLN A 48 0.38 6.21 -9.73
CA GLN A 48 1.69 6.17 -10.36
C GLN A 48 2.84 6.13 -9.35
N SER A 49 2.58 6.11 -8.04
CA SER A 49 3.65 6.07 -7.02
C SER A 49 4.66 7.23 -7.13
N ILE A 50 4.20 8.45 -7.39
CA ILE A 50 5.07 9.61 -7.61
C ILE A 50 5.60 10.10 -6.25
N ASN A 51 6.93 10.24 -6.12
CA ASN A 51 7.59 10.46 -4.83
C ASN A 51 7.34 11.87 -4.29
N LEU A 52 7.58 12.92 -5.08
CA LEU A 52 7.51 14.30 -4.58
C LEU A 52 6.11 14.70 -4.11
N PRO A 53 5.02 14.41 -4.84
CA PRO A 53 3.65 14.61 -4.35
C PRO A 53 3.37 13.78 -3.09
N SER A 54 3.88 12.55 -2.97
CA SER A 54 3.68 11.71 -1.78
C SER A 54 4.28 12.35 -0.51
N VAL A 55 5.45 12.99 -0.63
CA VAL A 55 6.04 13.78 0.46
C VAL A 55 5.15 14.96 0.85
N LYS A 56 4.57 15.67 -0.14
CA LYS A 56 3.60 16.75 0.10
C LYS A 56 2.32 16.23 0.78
N VAL A 57 1.82 15.05 0.39
CA VAL A 57 0.68 14.39 1.05
C VAL A 57 0.99 14.08 2.51
N LEU A 58 2.19 13.57 2.82
CA LEU A 58 2.58 13.29 4.20
C LEU A 58 2.62 14.58 5.03
N TYR A 59 3.20 15.65 4.48
CA TYR A 59 3.21 16.96 5.12
C TYR A 59 1.79 17.45 5.44
N LEU A 60 0.88 17.43 4.46
CA LEU A 60 -0.52 17.83 4.65
C LEU A 60 -1.26 16.93 5.64
N ALA A 61 -1.00 15.62 5.61
CA ALA A 61 -1.60 14.64 6.51
C ALA A 61 -1.13 14.80 7.96
N GLY A 62 0.10 15.27 8.16
CA GLY A 62 0.76 15.33 9.47
C GLY A 62 1.35 13.98 9.84
N LEU A 63 2.62 14.00 10.24
CA LEU A 63 3.39 12.80 10.55
C LEU A 63 2.85 12.03 11.77
N PRO A 64 2.49 12.66 12.91
CA PRO A 64 1.92 11.94 14.05
C PRO A 64 0.61 11.22 13.71
N GLN A 65 -0.30 11.88 12.98
CA GLN A 65 -1.57 11.30 12.56
C GLN A 65 -1.38 10.18 11.54
N THR A 66 -0.36 10.27 10.69
CA THR A 66 -0.01 9.22 9.73
C THR A 66 0.49 7.98 10.45
N ILE A 67 1.44 8.11 11.38
CA ILE A 67 1.94 6.99 12.20
C ILE A 67 0.82 6.37 13.02
N LYS A 68 -0.04 7.18 13.65
CA LYS A 68 -1.21 6.67 14.37
C LYS A 68 -2.11 5.87 13.43
N THR A 69 -2.42 6.39 12.25
CA THR A 69 -3.26 5.68 11.27
C THR A 69 -2.61 4.37 10.82
N ALA A 70 -1.31 4.33 10.57
CA ALA A 70 -0.59 3.09 10.25
C ALA A 70 -0.69 2.05 11.39
N LYS A 71 -0.58 2.48 12.65
CA LYS A 71 -0.77 1.61 13.81
C LYS A 71 -2.21 1.12 13.95
N ASP A 72 -3.20 1.99 13.74
CA ASP A 72 -4.62 1.63 13.74
C ASP A 72 -4.91 0.55 12.66
N LEU A 73 -4.24 0.61 11.51
CA LEU A 73 -4.28 -0.40 10.44
C LEU A 73 -3.55 -1.71 10.80
N GLY A 74 -2.69 -1.69 11.81
CA GLY A 74 -2.02 -2.88 12.34
C GLY A 74 -0.51 -2.94 12.16
N ILE A 75 0.13 -1.89 11.66
CA ILE A 75 1.59 -1.82 11.58
C ILE A 75 2.19 -1.72 12.99
N SER A 76 2.89 -2.76 13.43
CA SER A 76 3.37 -2.90 14.81
C SER A 76 4.78 -2.35 15.05
N THR A 77 5.51 -2.02 13.99
CA THR A 77 6.96 -1.74 14.03
C THR A 77 7.32 -0.26 14.11
N LEU A 78 6.37 0.65 13.84
CA LEU A 78 6.62 2.10 13.81
C LEU A 78 6.71 2.72 15.23
N ASN A 79 7.71 2.32 16.01
CA ASN A 79 7.82 2.60 17.44
C ASN A 79 8.76 3.75 17.82
N LYS A 80 9.43 4.37 16.84
CA LYS A 80 10.23 5.58 17.08
C LYS A 80 9.34 6.83 17.11
N SER A 81 9.91 7.96 17.56
CA SER A 81 9.19 9.23 17.57
C SER A 81 8.89 9.68 16.13
N PRO A 82 7.80 10.44 15.90
CA PRO A 82 7.54 11.05 14.58
C PRO A 82 8.76 11.82 14.05
N PHE A 83 9.45 12.56 14.91
CA PHE A 83 10.66 13.29 14.53
C PHE A 83 11.77 12.38 13.97
N TRP A 84 11.96 11.18 14.53
CA TRP A 84 12.96 10.23 14.03
C TRP A 84 12.65 9.75 12.61
N TYR A 85 11.38 9.52 12.29
CA TYR A 85 10.97 9.06 10.96
C TYR A 85 11.01 10.17 9.89
N GLY A 86 10.64 11.38 10.28
CA GLY A 86 10.58 12.53 9.39
C GLY A 86 9.70 12.31 8.13
N LEU A 87 9.91 13.17 7.14
CA LEU A 87 9.30 13.03 5.81
C LEU A 87 9.76 11.79 5.01
N PRO A 88 10.98 11.24 5.18
CA PRO A 88 11.38 10.00 4.52
C PRO A 88 10.47 8.79 4.79
N LEU A 89 9.66 8.81 5.85
CA LEU A 89 8.71 7.73 6.16
C LEU A 89 7.82 7.34 4.97
N VAL A 90 7.32 8.32 4.21
CA VAL A 90 6.40 8.06 3.09
C VAL A 90 7.07 7.36 1.91
N LEU A 91 8.40 7.44 1.83
CA LEU A 91 9.20 6.77 0.80
C LEU A 91 9.83 5.46 1.33
N GLY A 92 9.32 4.93 2.46
CA GLY A 92 9.77 3.67 3.02
C GLY A 92 10.86 3.79 4.08
N GLY A 93 11.08 4.97 4.66
CA GLY A 93 12.04 5.18 5.77
C GLY A 93 11.66 4.52 7.10
N GLY A 94 10.70 3.60 7.12
CA GLY A 94 10.28 2.87 8.31
C GLY A 94 10.16 1.38 8.01
N GLU A 95 10.88 0.56 8.78
CA GLU A 95 10.88 -0.89 8.64
C GLU A 95 9.55 -1.49 9.11
N VAL A 96 9.05 -2.48 8.36
CA VAL A 96 7.76 -3.14 8.60
C VAL A 96 7.83 -4.64 8.35
N LYS A 97 6.93 -5.39 8.98
CA LYS A 97 6.74 -6.83 8.69
C LYS A 97 5.82 -7.00 7.48
N LEU A 98 6.14 -7.95 6.60
CA LEU A 98 5.28 -8.29 5.45
C LEU A 98 3.87 -8.66 5.90
N LEU A 99 3.75 -9.45 6.96
CA LEU A 99 2.44 -9.85 7.49
C LEU A 99 1.61 -8.67 8.01
N ASP A 100 2.25 -7.68 8.65
CA ASP A 100 1.58 -6.45 9.11
C ASP A 100 1.06 -5.66 7.90
N MET A 101 1.87 -5.53 6.85
CA MET A 101 1.50 -4.83 5.62
C MET A 101 0.34 -5.53 4.89
N ILE A 102 0.38 -6.86 4.74
CA ILE A 102 -0.73 -7.62 4.15
C ILE A 102 -2.00 -7.43 4.97
N SER A 103 -1.92 -7.52 6.30
CA SER A 103 -3.07 -7.30 7.19
C SER A 103 -3.63 -5.88 7.08
N ALA A 104 -2.77 -4.86 6.97
CA ALA A 104 -3.18 -3.47 6.77
C ALA A 104 -3.91 -3.25 5.44
N TYR A 105 -3.46 -3.88 4.36
CA TYR A 105 -4.17 -3.85 3.07
C TYR A 105 -5.51 -4.60 3.12
N GLY A 106 -5.61 -5.63 3.97
CA GLY A 106 -6.87 -6.29 4.31
C GLY A 106 -7.96 -5.33 4.78
N VAL A 107 -7.60 -4.25 5.49
CA VAL A 107 -8.56 -3.22 5.93
C VAL A 107 -9.23 -2.52 4.75
N PHE A 108 -8.53 -2.31 3.63
CA PHE A 108 -9.12 -1.71 2.44
C PHE A 108 -10.06 -2.69 1.72
N ALA A 109 -9.66 -3.96 1.63
CA ALA A 109 -10.45 -5.04 1.05
C ALA A 109 -11.78 -5.26 1.80
N THR A 110 -11.79 -5.06 3.11
CA THR A 110 -12.95 -5.27 4.00
C THR A 110 -13.67 -3.97 4.38
N GLU A 111 -13.51 -2.92 3.56
CA GLU A 111 -14.16 -1.61 3.75
C GLU A 111 -13.97 -1.02 5.17
N GLY A 112 -12.80 -1.22 5.77
CA GLY A 112 -12.38 -0.60 7.02
C GLY A 112 -12.40 -1.54 8.23
N LEU A 113 -12.72 -2.82 8.05
CA LEU A 113 -12.73 -3.82 9.11
C LEU A 113 -11.36 -4.51 9.26
N ARG A 114 -10.69 -4.31 10.38
CA ARG A 114 -9.46 -5.00 10.70
C ARG A 114 -9.73 -6.29 11.47
N VAL A 115 -9.17 -7.38 10.98
CA VAL A 115 -8.99 -8.63 11.72
C VAL A 115 -7.49 -8.87 11.83
N SER A 116 -6.98 -9.06 13.05
CA SER A 116 -5.57 -9.40 13.23
C SER A 116 -5.30 -10.79 12.61
N PRO A 117 -4.12 -11.03 12.00
CA PRO A 117 -3.79 -12.33 11.42
C PRO A 117 -4.01 -13.48 12.42
N VAL A 118 -4.52 -14.60 11.89
CA VAL A 118 -4.84 -15.82 12.63
C VAL A 118 -4.22 -17.00 11.90
N ALA A 119 -3.40 -17.78 12.60
CA ALA A 119 -2.82 -19.02 12.07
C ALA A 119 -3.60 -20.27 12.51
N ILE A 120 -4.21 -20.22 13.71
CA ILE A 120 -4.95 -21.34 14.31
C ILE A 120 -6.39 -20.90 14.50
N LEU A 121 -7.32 -21.59 13.83
CA LEU A 121 -8.76 -21.31 13.91
C LEU A 121 -9.41 -22.04 15.10
N LYS A 122 -9.02 -23.29 15.33
CA LYS A 122 -9.61 -24.16 16.34
C LYS A 122 -8.61 -25.24 16.75
N ILE A 123 -8.64 -25.63 18.03
CA ILE A 123 -7.92 -26.75 18.60
C ILE A 123 -8.96 -27.68 19.24
N GLU A 124 -8.94 -28.95 18.87
CA GLU A 124 -9.83 -29.99 19.38
C GLU A 124 -9.02 -31.15 19.97
N ASP A 125 -9.59 -31.85 20.96
CA ASP A 125 -9.07 -33.14 21.42
C ASP A 125 -9.52 -34.31 20.51
N PRO A 126 -9.01 -35.54 20.68
CA PRO A 126 -9.42 -36.69 19.88
C PRO A 126 -10.91 -37.04 19.97
N GLU A 127 -11.57 -36.65 21.07
CA GLU A 127 -13.00 -36.84 21.30
C GLU A 127 -13.86 -35.76 20.63
N GLY A 128 -13.25 -34.73 20.04
CA GLY A 128 -13.91 -33.63 19.34
C GLY A 128 -14.33 -32.46 20.23
N ASN A 129 -13.88 -32.43 21.50
CA ASN A 129 -14.14 -31.30 22.39
C ASN A 129 -13.25 -30.11 22.01
N ILE A 130 -13.84 -28.92 22.02
CA ILE A 130 -13.14 -27.68 21.68
C ILE A 130 -12.26 -27.25 22.86
N ILE A 131 -10.94 -27.27 22.66
CA ILE A 131 -9.96 -26.75 23.63
C ILE A 131 -9.82 -25.23 23.45
N GLU A 132 -9.68 -24.77 22.22
CA GLU A 132 -9.54 -23.36 21.86
C GLU A 132 -10.24 -23.08 20.53
N GLU A 133 -10.86 -21.92 20.39
CA GLU A 133 -11.45 -21.47 19.14
C GLU A 133 -11.22 -19.97 18.98
N ASN A 134 -10.82 -19.56 17.79
CA ASN A 134 -10.60 -18.16 17.48
C ASN A 134 -11.93 -17.42 17.34
N LYS A 135 -12.23 -16.58 18.32
CA LYS A 135 -13.42 -15.72 18.34
C LYS A 135 -13.11 -14.26 18.04
N LYS A 136 -11.98 -13.96 17.37
CA LYS A 136 -11.60 -12.57 17.07
C LYS A 136 -12.66 -11.93 16.16
N THR A 137 -13.29 -10.89 16.68
CA THR A 137 -14.26 -10.10 15.93
C THR A 137 -13.55 -8.99 15.14
N PRO A 138 -14.00 -8.70 13.91
CA PRO A 138 -13.49 -7.57 13.15
C PRO A 138 -13.74 -6.24 13.88
N LYS A 139 -12.75 -5.34 13.85
CA LYS A 139 -12.87 -3.98 14.40
C LYS A 139 -12.82 -2.96 13.29
N ARG A 140 -13.77 -2.02 13.25
CA ARG A 140 -13.72 -0.91 12.30
C ARG A 140 -12.63 0.08 12.70
N VAL A 141 -11.64 0.25 11.84
CA VAL A 141 -10.50 1.17 12.06
C VAL A 141 -10.42 2.28 11.00
N LEU A 142 -11.16 2.12 9.90
CA LEU A 142 -11.25 3.12 8.84
C LEU A 142 -12.69 3.28 8.36
N ASN A 143 -13.02 4.49 7.90
CA ASN A 143 -14.34 4.80 7.34
C ASN A 143 -14.49 4.14 5.95
N VAL A 144 -15.67 3.59 5.67
CA VAL A 144 -16.00 2.89 4.42
C VAL A 144 -15.69 3.75 3.20
N GLN A 145 -16.07 5.03 3.20
CA GLN A 145 -15.87 5.92 2.06
C GLN A 145 -14.39 6.17 1.78
N ILE A 146 -13.57 6.29 2.84
CA ILE A 146 -12.11 6.42 2.67
C ILE A 146 -11.52 5.15 2.05
N CYS A 147 -11.98 3.96 2.46
CA CYS A 147 -11.57 2.70 1.83
C CYS A 147 -11.97 2.66 0.36
N ARG A 148 -13.20 3.05 0.03
CA ARG A 148 -13.68 3.07 -1.37
C ARG A 148 -12.89 4.03 -2.24
N LEU A 149 -12.54 5.22 -1.74
CA LEU A 149 -11.65 6.15 -2.47
C LEU A 149 -10.27 5.54 -2.74
N ILE A 150 -9.69 4.86 -1.76
CA ILE A 150 -8.39 4.17 -1.93
C ILE A 150 -8.51 3.01 -2.92
N ASN A 151 -9.57 2.20 -2.82
CA ASN A 151 -9.82 1.07 -3.71
C ASN A 151 -10.02 1.54 -5.15
N ASP A 152 -10.78 2.62 -5.34
CA ASP A 152 -11.04 3.22 -6.64
C ASP A 152 -9.72 3.70 -7.29
N ILE A 153 -8.91 4.48 -6.57
CA ILE A 153 -7.60 4.94 -7.10
C ILE A 153 -6.66 3.76 -7.36
N LEU A 154 -6.54 2.83 -6.41
CA LEU A 154 -5.61 1.71 -6.53
C LEU A 154 -6.07 0.65 -7.52
N SER A 155 -7.30 0.67 -8.03
CA SER A 155 -7.76 -0.25 -9.09
C SER A 155 -7.85 0.41 -10.46
N ASP A 156 -7.71 1.74 -10.53
CA ASP A 156 -7.81 2.53 -11.76
C ASP A 156 -6.61 2.30 -12.69
N ASN A 157 -6.83 1.50 -13.75
CA ASN A 157 -5.81 1.24 -14.76
C ASN A 157 -5.49 2.49 -15.61
N LYS A 158 -6.43 3.40 -15.81
CA LYS A 158 -6.18 4.63 -16.58
C LYS A 158 -5.21 5.53 -15.81
N ALA A 159 -5.43 5.72 -14.52
CA ALA A 159 -4.55 6.51 -13.66
C ALA A 159 -3.13 5.91 -13.54
N ARG A 160 -2.99 4.58 -13.63
CA ARG A 160 -1.70 3.85 -13.62
C ARG A 160 -0.94 3.89 -14.96
N THR A 161 -1.67 3.97 -16.06
CA THR A 161 -1.14 3.81 -17.42
C THR A 161 0.08 4.69 -17.73
N PRO A 162 0.14 5.96 -17.32
CA PRO A 162 1.28 6.81 -17.65
C PRO A 162 2.63 6.28 -17.15
N LEU A 163 2.67 5.55 -16.01
CA LEU A 163 3.91 4.96 -15.50
C LEU A 163 4.07 3.50 -15.90
N PHE A 164 3.01 2.69 -15.83
CA PHE A 164 3.11 1.24 -15.95
C PHE A 164 2.71 0.68 -17.33
N GLY A 165 2.09 1.51 -18.17
CA GLY A 165 1.46 1.10 -19.41
C GLY A 165 0.07 0.45 -19.22
N PRO A 166 -0.76 0.40 -20.28
CA PRO A 166 -2.16 0.01 -20.17
C PRO A 166 -2.37 -1.50 -19.97
N ARG A 167 -1.34 -2.32 -20.22
CA ARG A 167 -1.34 -3.78 -20.06
C ARG A 167 -0.20 -4.24 -19.14
N SER A 168 0.05 -3.49 -18.08
CA SER A 168 1.04 -3.86 -17.08
C SER A 168 0.69 -5.17 -16.37
N VAL A 169 1.66 -5.75 -15.64
CA VAL A 169 1.45 -6.92 -14.78
C VAL A 169 0.48 -6.69 -13.62
N LEU A 170 0.01 -5.45 -13.43
CA LEU A 170 -1.00 -5.08 -12.43
C LEU A 170 -2.42 -5.09 -12.99
N TYR A 171 -2.59 -5.27 -14.31
CA TYR A 171 -3.88 -5.22 -14.99
C TYR A 171 -4.50 -6.60 -15.13
N PHE A 172 -5.78 -6.71 -14.73
CA PHE A 172 -6.59 -7.92 -14.88
C PHE A 172 -7.87 -7.54 -15.63
N LYS A 173 -8.10 -8.14 -16.80
CA LYS A 173 -9.21 -7.76 -17.69
C LYS A 173 -10.58 -7.92 -17.05
N ASP A 174 -10.77 -9.00 -16.30
CA ASP A 174 -12.06 -9.44 -15.78
C ASP A 174 -12.26 -9.19 -14.28
N TYR A 175 -11.26 -8.57 -13.63
CA TYR A 175 -11.24 -8.37 -12.19
C TYR A 175 -10.78 -6.96 -11.87
N GLN A 176 -11.50 -6.30 -10.97
CA GLN A 176 -11.04 -5.04 -10.40
C GLN A 176 -10.05 -5.34 -9.27
N VAL A 177 -8.76 -5.28 -9.60
CA VAL A 177 -7.69 -5.58 -8.64
C VAL A 177 -7.00 -4.28 -8.22
N ALA A 178 -7.15 -3.96 -6.93
CA ALA A 178 -6.38 -2.90 -6.32
C ALA A 178 -4.96 -3.38 -6.06
N ALA A 179 -3.94 -2.58 -6.38
CA ALA A 179 -2.55 -2.97 -6.14
C ALA A 179 -1.61 -1.78 -5.96
N LYS A 180 -0.53 -2.01 -5.23
CA LYS A 180 0.54 -1.05 -5.04
C LYS A 180 1.89 -1.76 -5.08
N THR A 181 2.81 -1.17 -5.84
CA THR A 181 4.21 -1.57 -5.88
C THR A 181 5.03 -0.78 -4.86
N GLY A 182 6.16 -1.33 -4.43
CA GLY A 182 7.15 -0.68 -3.59
C GLY A 182 8.55 -1.07 -4.01
N THR A 183 9.47 -0.11 -3.97
CA THR A 183 10.90 -0.29 -4.24
C THR A 183 11.63 0.50 -3.18
N THR A 184 12.52 -0.12 -2.40
CA THR A 184 13.34 0.63 -1.45
C THR A 184 14.48 1.35 -2.15
N GLN A 185 14.95 2.43 -1.53
CA GLN A 185 16.17 3.09 -1.98
C GLN A 185 17.34 2.08 -1.93
N ASN A 186 18.22 2.14 -2.93
CA ASN A 186 19.32 1.18 -3.15
C ASN A 186 18.90 -0.23 -3.58
N TYR A 187 17.65 -0.43 -4.04
CA TYR A 187 17.20 -1.67 -4.70
C TYR A 187 17.33 -2.94 -3.85
N ARG A 188 17.16 -2.83 -2.53
CA ARG A 188 17.29 -3.97 -1.61
C ARG A 188 16.01 -4.77 -1.47
N ASP A 189 14.87 -4.10 -1.63
CA ASP A 189 13.55 -4.69 -1.47
C ASP A 189 12.63 -4.32 -2.64
N ALA A 190 11.93 -5.32 -3.14
CA ALA A 190 10.85 -5.19 -4.10
C ALA A 190 9.56 -5.73 -3.50
N TRP A 191 8.53 -4.90 -3.46
CA TRP A 191 7.22 -5.23 -2.89
C TRP A 191 6.13 -5.08 -3.92
N THR A 192 5.19 -6.02 -3.91
CA THR A 192 3.89 -5.84 -4.58
C THR A 192 2.82 -6.38 -3.66
N ILE A 193 1.87 -5.53 -3.31
CA ILE A 193 0.69 -5.92 -2.54
C ILE A 193 -0.54 -5.56 -3.35
N GLY A 194 -1.44 -6.50 -3.51
CA GLY A 194 -2.71 -6.24 -4.17
C GLY A 194 -3.81 -7.15 -3.67
N TYR A 195 -5.04 -6.73 -3.95
CA TYR A 195 -6.21 -7.29 -3.32
C TYR A 195 -7.48 -7.10 -4.14
N THR A 196 -8.45 -7.92 -3.80
CA THR A 196 -9.88 -7.78 -4.08
C THR A 196 -10.61 -7.87 -2.74
N PRO A 197 -11.93 -7.70 -2.65
CA PRO A 197 -12.62 -7.88 -1.38
C PRO A 197 -12.53 -9.32 -0.83
N SER A 198 -12.17 -10.30 -1.65
CA SER A 198 -12.06 -11.71 -1.23
C SER A 198 -10.66 -12.16 -0.82
N ILE A 199 -9.60 -11.49 -1.26
CA ILE A 199 -8.21 -11.91 -0.99
C ILE A 199 -7.24 -10.73 -1.03
N VAL A 200 -6.25 -10.75 -0.13
CA VAL A 200 -5.08 -9.87 -0.16
C VAL A 200 -3.83 -10.71 -0.29
N VAL A 201 -2.95 -10.33 -1.22
CA VAL A 201 -1.70 -11.02 -1.49
C VAL A 201 -0.56 -10.01 -1.51
N GLY A 202 0.48 -10.27 -0.73
CA GLY A 202 1.72 -9.51 -0.74
C GLY A 202 2.90 -10.40 -1.12
N VAL A 203 3.77 -9.89 -1.99
CA VAL A 203 5.03 -10.51 -2.37
C VAL A 203 6.17 -9.55 -2.06
N TRP A 204 7.18 -10.07 -1.37
CA TRP A 204 8.48 -9.43 -1.19
C TRP A 204 9.55 -10.24 -1.93
N ALA A 205 10.50 -9.55 -2.53
CA ALA A 205 11.74 -10.11 -3.06
C ALA A 205 12.91 -9.23 -2.60
N GLY A 206 14.00 -9.88 -2.18
CA GLY A 206 15.20 -9.25 -1.65
C GLY A 206 16.26 -10.32 -1.33
N ASN A 207 17.49 -9.89 -1.10
CA ASN A 207 18.55 -10.78 -0.64
C ASN A 207 18.55 -10.87 0.88
N ASN A 208 18.69 -12.07 1.43
CA ASN A 208 18.68 -12.30 2.89
C ASN A 208 19.84 -11.61 3.63
N ASP A 209 20.92 -11.28 2.92
CA ASP A 209 22.10 -10.58 3.43
C ASP A 209 22.02 -9.05 3.28
N ASN A 210 20.87 -8.53 2.85
CA ASN A 210 20.62 -7.10 2.62
C ASN A 210 21.48 -6.47 1.51
N SER A 211 22.12 -7.29 0.67
CA SER A 211 22.80 -6.80 -0.53
C SER A 211 21.79 -6.30 -1.58
N PRO A 212 22.12 -5.27 -2.37
CA PRO A 212 21.25 -4.80 -3.46
C PRO A 212 20.91 -5.92 -4.45
N MET A 213 19.67 -5.91 -4.94
CA MET A 213 19.25 -6.75 -6.06
C MET A 213 19.69 -6.14 -7.41
N ALA A 214 19.27 -6.76 -8.52
CA ALA A 214 19.28 -6.10 -9.82
C ALA A 214 18.53 -4.78 -9.69
N GLN A 215 19.16 -3.66 -10.08
CA GLN A 215 18.67 -2.28 -9.94
C GLN A 215 17.39 -2.04 -10.77
N LYS A 216 16.32 -2.71 -10.39
CA LYS A 216 15.04 -2.82 -11.07
C LYS A 216 13.92 -2.52 -10.09
N PRO A 217 12.84 -1.90 -10.54
CA PRO A 217 11.73 -1.53 -9.67
C PRO A 217 10.91 -2.76 -9.28
N GLY A 218 10.13 -2.65 -8.20
CA GLY A 218 9.28 -3.73 -7.70
C GLY A 218 8.32 -4.31 -8.75
N VAL A 219 7.87 -3.49 -9.71
CA VAL A 219 7.02 -3.94 -10.83
C VAL A 219 7.72 -4.94 -11.77
N MET A 220 9.06 -4.99 -11.79
CA MET A 220 9.83 -5.95 -12.57
C MET A 220 10.29 -7.17 -11.76
N LEU A 221 10.30 -7.09 -10.43
CA LEU A 221 10.84 -8.13 -9.55
C LEU A 221 9.74 -8.90 -8.81
N SER A 222 8.97 -8.23 -7.95
CA SER A 222 7.94 -8.88 -7.13
C SER A 222 6.59 -8.99 -7.85
N ALA A 223 6.23 -8.01 -8.69
CA ALA A 223 4.92 -7.99 -9.35
C ALA A 223 4.67 -9.18 -10.30
N PRO A 224 5.64 -9.69 -11.08
CA PRO A 224 5.40 -10.88 -11.92
C PRO A 224 5.13 -12.16 -11.12
N ILE A 225 5.69 -12.29 -9.91
CA ILE A 225 5.39 -13.41 -9.00
C ILE A 225 3.96 -13.23 -8.46
N TRP A 226 3.64 -12.03 -7.98
CA TRP A 226 2.31 -11.68 -7.49
C TRP A 226 1.22 -11.89 -8.55
N ALA A 227 1.45 -11.43 -9.78
CA ALA A 227 0.48 -11.49 -10.87
C ALA A 227 0.11 -12.95 -11.22
N ARG A 228 1.12 -13.82 -11.39
CA ARG A 228 0.91 -15.25 -11.67
C ARG A 228 0.14 -15.96 -10.55
N PHE A 229 0.36 -15.56 -9.29
CA PHE A 229 -0.44 -16.08 -8.17
C PHE A 229 -1.89 -15.60 -8.28
N MET A 230 -2.09 -14.31 -8.47
CA MET A 230 -3.42 -13.70 -8.56
C MET A 230 -4.23 -14.26 -9.75
N GLU A 231 -3.63 -14.45 -10.93
CA GLU A 231 -4.28 -15.08 -12.09
C GLU A 231 -4.87 -16.44 -11.75
N LYS A 232 -4.15 -17.24 -10.96
CA LYS A 232 -4.61 -18.57 -10.51
C LYS A 232 -5.57 -18.51 -9.32
N ALA A 233 -5.44 -17.53 -8.45
CA ALA A 233 -6.26 -17.40 -7.26
C ALA A 233 -7.64 -16.83 -7.58
N LEU A 234 -7.70 -15.80 -8.42
CA LEU A 234 -8.92 -15.03 -8.69
C LEU A 234 -10.03 -15.85 -9.34
N VAL A 235 -9.70 -16.89 -10.12
CA VAL A 235 -10.70 -17.79 -10.71
C VAL A 235 -11.50 -18.57 -9.66
N LYS A 236 -11.02 -18.63 -8.40
CA LYS A 236 -11.71 -19.28 -7.28
C LYS A 236 -12.70 -18.35 -6.56
N TYR A 237 -12.69 -17.07 -6.87
CA TYR A 237 -13.50 -16.05 -6.21
C TYR A 237 -14.49 -15.41 -7.18
N PRO A 238 -15.64 -14.90 -6.70
CA PRO A 238 -16.57 -14.16 -7.53
C PRO A 238 -15.88 -12.95 -8.18
N LYS A 239 -16.24 -12.66 -9.43
CA LYS A 239 -15.89 -11.40 -10.08
C LYS A 239 -16.65 -10.28 -9.38
N GLN A 240 -16.02 -9.61 -8.41
CA GLN A 240 -16.61 -8.47 -7.73
C GLN A 240 -16.16 -7.18 -8.43
N ILE A 241 -17.12 -6.48 -9.00
CA ILE A 241 -16.97 -5.08 -9.36
C ILE A 241 -17.22 -4.32 -8.05
N VAL A 242 -16.22 -3.64 -7.51
CA VAL A 242 -16.40 -2.82 -6.32
C VAL A 242 -17.36 -1.69 -6.72
N ASP A 243 -18.50 -1.59 -6.04
CA ASP A 243 -19.45 -0.51 -6.25
C ASP A 243 -18.70 0.83 -6.12
N ILE A 244 -18.55 1.52 -7.25
CA ILE A 244 -17.96 2.86 -7.29
C ILE A 244 -18.87 3.74 -6.41
N PRO A 245 -18.34 4.46 -5.41
CA PRO A 245 -19.18 5.34 -4.61
C PRO A 245 -19.83 6.39 -5.52
N VAL A 246 -21.16 6.44 -5.49
CA VAL A 246 -21.91 7.60 -5.99
C VAL A 246 -21.58 8.74 -5.03
N LEU A 247 -20.88 9.75 -5.54
CA LEU A 247 -20.57 10.99 -4.81
C LEU A 247 -21.86 11.79 -4.52
#